data_AF-A0A972KTV4-F1
#
_entry.id   AF-A0A972KTV4-F1
#
_cell.length_a   1.000
_cell.length_b   1.000
_cell.length_c   1.000
_cell.angle_alpha   90.00
_cell.angle_beta   90.00
_cell.angle_gamma   90.00
#
_symmetry.space_group_name_H-M   'P 1'
#
loop_
_entity.id
_entity.type
_entity.pdbx_description
1 polymer ?
#
loop_
_entity_poly.entity_id
_entity_poly.type
_entity_poly.pdbx_seq_one_letter_code
_entity_poly.pdbx_strand_id
1 'polypeptide(L)' 'MTTEWFSNVIGFDDAPFSHHHAGAVPVVGTVYAQSRLDGILVGEIEKDGFDAASRLAELVTTSKFAEHAQLVMLQGITL' A
#
# COMPACT_ATOMS: atom_id res chain seq x y z
N MET A 1 -14.28 20.21 -18.17
CA MET A 1 -13.19 19.63 -17.36
C MET A 1 -12.97 18.24 -17.90
N THR A 2 -11.84 17.99 -18.56
CA THR A 2 -11.45 16.63 -18.92
C THR A 2 -11.12 15.87 -17.65
N THR A 3 -11.75 14.73 -17.43
CA THR A 3 -11.45 13.87 -16.29
C THR A 3 -10.08 13.23 -16.53
N GLU A 4 -9.07 13.68 -15.78
CA GLU A 4 -7.76 13.02 -15.72
C GLU A 4 -7.95 11.72 -14.94
N TRP A 5 -7.66 10.58 -15.57
CA TRP A 5 -7.70 9.27 -14.92
C TRP A 5 -6.29 8.84 -14.53
N PHE A 6 -6.11 8.41 -13.27
CA PHE A 6 -4.86 7.78 -12.85
C PHE A 6 -4.77 6.39 -13.48
N SER A 7 -3.73 6.15 -14.27
CA SER A 7 -3.49 4.86 -14.93
C SER A 7 -2.72 3.90 -14.02
N ASN A 8 -1.80 4.39 -13.20
CA ASN A 8 -0.98 3.57 -12.33
C ASN A 8 -1.27 3.87 -10.87
N VAL A 9 -1.95 2.94 -10.20
CA VAL A 9 -2.44 3.10 -8.84
C VAL A 9 -1.86 2.00 -7.96
N ILE A 10 -1.46 2.35 -6.74
CA ILE A 10 -1.08 1.39 -5.71
C ILE A 10 -2.14 1.45 -4.60
N GLY A 11 -2.85 0.36 -4.37
CA GLY A 11 -3.76 0.24 -3.23
C GLY A 11 -3.11 -0.57 -2.12
N PHE A 12 -3.12 -0.06 -0.88
CA PHE A 12 -2.64 -0.79 0.30
C PHE A 12 -3.77 -1.15 1.25
N ASP A 13 -3.66 -2.34 1.85
CA ASP A 13 -4.52 -2.83 2.92
C ASP A 13 -3.72 -3.76 3.85
N ASP A 14 -4.10 -3.83 5.12
CA ASP A 14 -3.52 -4.75 6.08
C ASP A 14 -4.14 -6.16 5.93
N ALA A 15 -3.34 -7.18 6.21
CA ALA A 15 -3.82 -8.56 6.21
C ALA A 15 -4.55 -8.88 7.52
N PRO A 16 -5.56 -9.77 7.50
CA PRO A 16 -6.25 -10.16 8.72
C PRO A 16 -5.30 -10.68 9.81
N PHE A 17 -5.45 -10.17 11.03
CA PHE A 17 -4.72 -10.61 12.21
C PHE A 17 -5.68 -10.92 13.37
N SER A 18 -5.21 -11.71 14.34
CA SER A 18 -6.03 -12.04 15.52
C SER A 18 -6.25 -10.80 16.39
N HIS A 19 -7.42 -10.67 17.02
CA HIS A 19 -7.72 -9.51 17.85
C HIS A 19 -6.69 -9.31 18.99
N HIS A 20 -6.17 -10.41 19.54
CA HIS A 20 -5.15 -10.41 20.60
C HIS A 20 -3.71 -10.37 20.06
N HIS A 21 -3.52 -10.21 18.76
CA HIS A 21 -2.20 -10.06 18.16
C HIS A 21 -1.52 -8.80 18.69
N ALA A 22 -0.22 -8.91 18.94
CA ALA A 22 0.67 -7.81 19.31
C ALA A 22 1.94 -7.92 18.46
N GLY A 23 2.42 -6.79 17.94
CA GLY A 23 3.58 -6.73 17.07
C GLY A 23 3.22 -6.55 15.59
N ALA A 24 4.06 -7.09 14.71
CA ALA A 24 3.99 -6.82 13.28
C ALA A 24 2.74 -7.42 12.60
N VAL A 25 2.05 -6.61 11.81
CA VAL A 25 0.90 -6.95 10.97
C VAL A 25 1.33 -6.89 9.51
N PRO A 26 1.04 -7.91 8.69
CA PRO A 26 1.37 -7.87 7.28
C PRO A 26 0.56 -6.80 6.56
N VAL A 27 1.18 -6.10 5.62
CA VAL A 27 0.52 -5.14 4.73
C VAL A 27 0.79 -5.53 3.28
N VAL A 28 -0.24 -5.40 2.44
CA VAL A 28 -0.19 -5.77 1.03
C VAL A 28 -0.54 -4.55 0.18
N GLY A 29 0.33 -4.23 -0.77
CA GLY A 29 0.11 -3.24 -1.80
C GLY A 29 -0.13 -3.90 -3.15
N THR A 30 -1.26 -3.64 -3.80
CA THR A 30 -1.52 -4.08 -5.18
C THR A 30 -1.25 -2.95 -6.17
N VAL A 31 -0.40 -3.20 -7.16
CA VAL A 31 -0.06 -2.24 -8.21
C VAL A 31 -0.87 -2.54 -9.45
N TYR A 32 -1.70 -1.59 -9.86
CA TYR A 32 -2.54 -1.71 -11.04
C TYR A 32 -2.12 -0.73 -12.14
N ALA A 33 -2.01 -1.24 -13.36
CA ALA A 33 -2.00 -0.46 -14.59
C ALA A 33 -3.39 -0.56 -15.23
N GLN A 34 -4.21 0.46 -15.01
CA GLN A 34 -5.64 0.48 -15.30
C GLN A 34 -6.36 -0.69 -14.60
N SER A 35 -6.83 -1.68 -15.35
CA SER A 35 -7.51 -2.87 -14.82
C SER A 35 -6.59 -4.08 -14.64
N ARG A 36 -5.31 -3.98 -15.01
CA ARG A 36 -4.35 -5.09 -14.93
C ARG A 36 -3.54 -5.00 -13.64
N LEU A 37 -3.46 -6.11 -12.91
CA LEU A 37 -2.57 -6.26 -11.76
C LEU A 37 -1.14 -6.50 -12.28
N ASP A 38 -0.24 -5.56 -12.02
CA ASP A 38 1.15 -5.57 -12.51
C ASP A 38 2.15 -6.00 -11.44
N GLY A 39 1.75 -5.93 -10.17
CA GLY A 39 2.63 -6.33 -9.07
C GLY A 39 1.95 -6.31 -7.72
N ILE A 40 2.66 -6.91 -6.77
CA ILE A 40 2.31 -6.94 -5.35
C ILE A 40 3.53 -6.48 -4.56
N LEU A 41 3.33 -5.56 -3.63
CA LEU A 41 4.28 -5.13 -2.60
C LEU A 41 3.84 -5.76 -1.29
N VAL A 42 4.77 -6.34 -0.54
CA VAL A 42 4.48 -6.99 0.74
C VAL A 42 5.46 -6.48 1.76
N GLY A 43 4.94 -6.11 2.94
CA GLY A 43 5.75 -5.73 4.08
C GLY A 43 4.98 -5.94 5.37
N GLU A 44 5.45 -5.31 6.44
CA GLU A 44 4.88 -5.42 7.77
C GLU A 44 4.94 -4.06 8.47
N ILE A 45 3.94 -3.77 9.29
CA ILE A 45 3.82 -2.56 10.13
C ILE A 45 3.55 -2.97 11.58
N GLU A 46 3.89 -2.14 12.55
CA GLU A 46 3.59 -2.42 13.96
C GLU A 46 2.12 -2.10 14.28
N LYS A 47 1.37 -3.09 14.80
CA LYS A 47 -0.01 -2.88 15.26
C LYS A 47 -0.05 -1.80 16.33
N ASP A 48 -0.97 -0.84 16.19
CA ASP A 48 -1.11 0.31 17.07
C ASP A 48 0.20 1.14 17.20
N GLY A 49 1.09 1.00 16.20
CA GLY A 49 2.40 1.66 16.14
C GLY A 49 2.40 2.97 15.37
N PHE A 50 3.60 3.47 15.10
CA PHE A 50 3.83 4.75 14.39
C PHE A 50 4.64 4.59 13.09
N ASP A 51 4.90 3.36 12.64
CA ASP A 51 5.77 3.06 11.50
C ASP A 51 5.01 2.85 10.18
N ALA A 52 3.68 2.80 10.18
CA ALA A 52 2.89 2.51 8.98
C ALA A 52 3.23 3.42 7.79
N ALA A 53 3.27 4.74 8.00
CA ALA A 53 3.54 5.70 6.93
C ALA A 53 4.95 5.54 6.33
N SER A 54 5.97 5.34 7.18
CA SER A 54 7.36 5.19 6.71
C SER A 54 7.56 3.86 5.98
N ARG A 55 6.96 2.77 6.48
CA ARG A 55 7.01 1.45 5.84
C ARG A 55 6.31 1.42 4.49
N LEU A 56 5.13 2.04 4.38
CA LEU A 56 4.44 2.16 3.09
C LEU A 56 5.24 3.01 2.09
N ALA A 57 5.83 4.12 2.54
CA ALA A 57 6.68 4.95 1.68
C ALA A 57 7.92 4.18 1.20
N GLU A 58 8.57 3.41 2.07
CA GLU A 58 9.70 2.55 1.72
C GLU A 58 9.30 1.48 0.68
N LEU A 59 8.18 0.79 0.89
CA LEU A 59 7.66 -0.21 -0.06
C LEU A 59 7.43 0.39 -1.45
N VAL A 60 6.89 1.61 -1.54
CA VAL A 60 6.68 2.29 -2.82
C VAL A 60 8.02 2.71 -3.44
N THR A 61 8.85 3.44 -2.69
CA THR A 61 10.06 4.09 -3.20
C THR A 61 11.18 3.13 -3.58
N THR A 62 11.25 1.96 -2.93
CA THR A 62 12.24 0.93 -3.26
C THR A 62 11.77 -0.03 -4.35
N SER A 63 10.49 0.04 -4.74
CA SER A 63 9.95 -0.81 -5.81
C SER A 63 10.33 -0.31 -7.20
N LYS A 64 10.31 -1.22 -8.18
CA LYS A 64 10.41 -0.87 -9.62
C LYS A 64 9.25 -0.01 -10.13
N PHE A 65 8.22 0.24 -9.32
CA PHE A 65 7.04 1.00 -9.69
C PHE A 65 7.10 2.47 -9.25
N ALA A 66 8.11 2.86 -8.45
CA ALA A 66 8.21 4.18 -7.84
C ALA A 66 8.07 5.33 -8.85
N GLU A 67 8.76 5.23 -10.00
CA GLU A 67 8.74 6.26 -11.05
C GLU A 67 7.43 6.33 -11.84
N HIS A 68 6.55 5.35 -11.67
CA HIS A 68 5.30 5.23 -12.44
C HIS A 68 4.05 5.37 -11.59
N ALA A 69 4.16 5.29 -10.26
CA ALA A 69 3.05 5.44 -9.34
C ALA A 69 2.45 6.85 -9.43
N GLN A 70 1.16 6.95 -9.75
CA GLN A 70 0.45 8.24 -9.86
C GLN A 70 -0.47 8.51 -8.67
N LEU A 71 -0.96 7.44 -8.03
CA LEU A 71 -1.84 7.51 -6.88
C LEU A 71 -1.54 6.36 -5.92
N VAL A 72 -1.48 6.67 -4.63
CA VAL A 72 -1.54 5.67 -3.54
C VAL A 72 -2.91 5.78 -2.89
N MET A 73 -3.61 4.65 -2.79
CA MET A 73 -4.92 4.52 -2.16
C MET A 73 -4.78 3.70 -0.88
N LEU A 74 -5.40 4.18 0.20
CA LEU A 74 -5.49 3.49 1.48
C LEU A 74 -6.97 3.27 1.81
N GLN A 75 -7.28 2.18 2.50
CA GLN A 75 -8.63 1.92 3.01
C GLN A 75 -9.07 2.98 4.05
N GLY A 76 -8.12 3.49 4.84
CA GLY A 76 -8.32 4.49 5.88
C GLY A 76 -7.04 5.22 6.25
N ILE A 77 -7.11 6.09 7.28
CA ILE A 77 -5.95 6.82 7.82
C ILE A 77 -5.16 6.02 8.87
N THR A 78 -5.64 4.84 9.21
CA THR A 78 -5.02 3.89 10.14
C THR A 78 -4.88 2.55 9.43
N LEU A 79 -3.74 1.89 9.63
CA LEU A 79 -3.48 0.50 9.28
C LEU A 79 -2.88 -0.19 10.51
#